data_AF-A0A3R9EJS9-F1
#
_entry.id   AF-A0A3R9EJS9-F1
#
_cell.length_a   1.000
_cell.length_b   1.000
_cell.length_c   1.000
_cell.angle_alpha   90.00
_cell.angle_beta   90.00
_cell.angle_gamma   90.00
#
_symmetry.space_group_name_H-M   'P 1'
#
loop_
_entity.id
_entity.type
_entity.pdbx_description
1 polymer ?
#
loop_
_entity_poly.entity_id
_entity_poly.type
_entity_poly.pdbx_seq_one_letter_code
_entity_poly.pdbx_strand_id
1 'polypeptide(L)'
;MSKEYNNIEVSKYSELSSDEQTAIHEMLISYVRTDHFYNIVLLHDSEPYDLVKLVSISFENQDAAIWVHFETITAERLTMPLDFISRIELCNQEELLNTAKLGRYEFV
;
A
#
# COMPACT_ATOMS: atom_id res chain seq x y z
N MET A 1 -2.86 -21.21 6.33
CA MET A 1 -3.59 -20.11 7.00
C MET A 1 -3.59 -18.94 6.05
N SER A 2 -4.65 -18.79 5.26
CA SER A 2 -4.91 -17.62 4.41
C SER A 2 -5.57 -16.56 5.28
N LYS A 3 -4.78 -15.79 6.03
CA LYS A 3 -5.26 -14.52 6.54
C LYS A 3 -5.40 -13.61 5.32
N GLU A 4 -6.56 -13.04 5.12
CA GLU A 4 -6.79 -12.02 4.09
C GLU A 4 -5.92 -10.81 4.45
N TYR A 5 -4.71 -10.75 3.88
CA TYR A 5 -3.78 -9.61 3.97
C TYR A 5 -4.29 -8.39 3.18
N ASN A 6 -5.57 -8.37 2.81
CA ASN A 6 -6.11 -7.39 1.88
C ASN A 6 -6.24 -5.99 2.50
N ASN A 7 -6.34 -5.89 3.84
CA ASN A 7 -6.52 -4.62 4.55
C ASN A 7 -5.76 -4.65 5.89
N ILE A 8 -4.48 -4.29 5.89
CA ILE A 8 -3.68 -4.26 7.13
C ILE A 8 -3.50 -2.83 7.62
N GLU A 9 -3.91 -2.61 8.87
CA GLU A 9 -3.70 -1.37 9.61
C GLU A 9 -2.24 -1.25 10.03
N VAL A 10 -1.44 -0.55 9.23
CA VAL A 10 -0.03 -0.27 9.55
C VAL A 10 0.13 0.89 10.53
N SER A 11 -0.93 1.67 10.78
CA SER A 11 -0.94 2.78 11.75
C SER A 11 -0.63 2.41 13.19
N LYS A 12 -0.74 1.12 13.55
CA LYS A 12 -0.46 0.64 14.92
C LYS A 12 0.92 0.00 15.04
N TYR A 13 1.78 0.11 14.02
CA TYR A 13 3.06 -0.60 13.93
C TYR A 13 3.92 -0.51 15.22
N SER A 14 3.99 0.67 15.83
CA SER A 14 4.75 0.92 17.06
C SER A 14 4.18 0.23 18.31
N GLU A 15 2.89 -0.12 18.30
CA GLU A 15 2.19 -0.81 19.40
C GLU A 15 2.23 -2.34 19.26
N LEU A 16 2.69 -2.85 18.12
CA LEU A 16 2.72 -4.28 17.82
C LEU A 16 3.90 -5.01 18.47
N SER A 17 3.72 -6.31 18.70
CA SER A 17 4.80 -7.18 19.14
C SER A 17 5.89 -7.37 18.07
N SER A 18 7.08 -7.80 18.48
CA SER A 18 8.20 -8.06 17.55
C SER A 18 7.83 -9.05 16.43
N ASP A 19 7.01 -10.06 16.74
CA ASP A 19 6.57 -11.06 15.75
C ASP A 19 5.61 -10.44 14.73
N GLU A 20 4.69 -9.58 15.19
CA GLU A 20 3.75 -8.86 14.31
C GLU A 20 4.47 -7.80 13.46
N GLN A 21 5.45 -7.10 14.01
CA GLN A 21 6.29 -6.17 13.26
C GLN A 21 7.07 -6.91 12.17
N THR A 22 7.61 -8.10 12.49
CA THR A 22 8.31 -8.96 11.51
C THR A 22 7.36 -9.37 10.38
N ALA A 23 6.11 -9.75 10.69
CA ALA A 23 5.13 -10.09 9.67
C ALA A 23 4.81 -8.90 8.74
N ILE A 24 4.74 -7.68 9.28
CA ILE A 24 4.59 -6.46 8.47
C ILE A 24 5.81 -6.23 7.57
N HIS A 25 7.04 -6.44 8.09
CA HIS A 25 8.25 -6.31 7.28
C HIS A 25 8.24 -7.30 6.11
N GLU A 26 7.97 -8.58 6.37
CA GLU A 26 7.90 -9.60 5.33
C GLU A 26 6.83 -9.28 4.28
N MET A 27 5.69 -8.75 4.71
CA MET A 27 4.61 -8.30 3.82
C MET A 27 5.05 -7.12 2.95
N LEU A 28 5.61 -6.06 3.53
CA LEU A 28 6.09 -4.90 2.78
C LEU A 28 7.17 -5.29 1.76
N ILE A 29 8.07 -6.20 2.15
CA ILE A 29 9.07 -6.79 1.24
C ILE A 29 8.38 -7.54 0.10
N SER A 30 7.31 -8.29 0.39
CA SER A 30 6.52 -8.98 -0.63
C SER A 30 5.91 -8.00 -1.61
N TYR A 31 5.31 -6.90 -1.14
CA TYR A 31 4.71 -5.88 -2.00
C TYR A 31 5.71 -5.24 -2.96
N VAL A 32 6.93 -4.93 -2.49
CA VAL A 32 8.02 -4.42 -3.34
C VAL A 32 8.43 -5.41 -4.43
N ARG A 33 8.32 -6.72 -4.17
CA ARG A 33 8.67 -7.78 -5.13
C ARG A 33 7.56 -8.07 -6.12
N THR A 34 6.33 -7.66 -5.83
CA THR A 34 5.18 -7.84 -6.72
C THR A 34 5.02 -6.65 -7.66
N ASP A 35 4.55 -6.91 -8.88
CA ASP A 35 4.23 -5.87 -9.86
C ASP A 35 2.75 -5.47 -9.77
N HIS A 36 2.29 -5.17 -8.56
CA HIS A 36 0.90 -4.78 -8.29
C HIS A 36 0.78 -3.30 -8.00
N PHE A 37 -0.42 -2.78 -8.23
CA PHE A 37 -0.83 -1.45 -7.80
C PHE A 37 -1.56 -1.54 -6.47
N TYR A 38 -1.40 -0.50 -5.66
CA TYR A 38 -1.94 -0.40 -4.32
C TYR A 38 -2.60 0.97 -4.15
N ASN A 39 -3.59 1.01 -3.26
CA ASN A 39 -4.18 2.25 -2.76
C ASN A 39 -3.67 2.46 -1.34
N ILE A 40 -3.20 3.68 -1.04
CA ILE A 40 -2.61 4.06 0.24
C ILE A 40 -3.56 5.00 0.94
N VAL A 41 -4.11 4.53 2.06
CA VAL A 41 -4.96 5.33 2.93
C VAL A 41 -4.08 5.96 4.00
N LEU A 42 -4.09 7.28 4.10
CA LEU A 42 -3.27 8.04 5.05
C LEU A 42 -3.98 8.20 6.40
N LEU A 43 -3.19 8.51 7.44
CA LEU A 43 -3.70 8.97 8.72
C LEU A 43 -4.19 10.43 8.63
N HIS A 44 -5.18 10.79 9.47
CA HIS A 44 -5.71 12.16 9.64
C HIS A 44 -6.46 12.80 8.46
N ASP A 45 -7.43 12.10 7.86
CA ASP A 45 -8.35 12.63 6.81
C ASP A 45 -7.63 13.26 5.59
N SER A 46 -6.37 12.91 5.37
CA SER A 46 -5.61 13.34 4.20
C SER A 46 -6.05 12.56 2.96
N GLU A 47 -5.94 13.19 1.78
CA GLU A 47 -6.31 12.53 0.52
C GLU A 47 -5.49 11.23 0.32
N PRO A 48 -6.14 10.11 0.00
CA PRO A 48 -5.45 8.84 -0.26
C PRO A 48 -4.66 8.92 -1.57
N TYR A 49 -3.67 8.03 -1.70
CA TYR A 49 -2.96 7.84 -2.98
C TYR A 49 -3.45 6.56 -3.66
N ASP A 50 -4.07 6.71 -4.82
CA ASP A 50 -4.55 5.58 -5.62
C ASP A 50 -3.54 5.18 -6.69
N LEU A 51 -3.55 3.89 -7.07
CA LEU A 51 -2.77 3.36 -8.19
C LEU A 51 -1.26 3.62 -8.08
N VAL A 52 -0.69 3.38 -6.90
CA VAL A 52 0.75 3.49 -6.68
C VAL A 52 1.40 2.11 -6.56
N LYS A 53 2.67 2.02 -6.94
CA LYS A 53 3.48 0.81 -6.80
C LYS A 53 4.51 1.01 -5.70
N LEU A 54 4.63 0.06 -4.78
CA LEU A 54 5.75 0.04 -3.83
C LEU A 54 7.03 -0.35 -4.58
N VAL A 55 8.02 0.54 -4.59
CA VAL A 55 9.28 0.32 -5.33
C VAL A 55 10.45 0.03 -4.39
N SER A 56 10.41 0.54 -3.17
CA SER A 56 11.41 0.22 -2.15
C SER A 56 10.87 0.52 -0.75
N ILE A 57 11.53 -0.08 0.24
CA ILE A 57 11.34 0.22 1.66
C ILE A 57 12.70 0.38 2.31
N SER A 58 12.80 1.28 3.28
CA SER A 58 14.01 1.53 4.06
C SER A 58 13.71 1.37 5.54
N PHE A 59 14.53 0.57 6.23
CA PHE A 59 14.45 0.34 7.66
C PHE A 59 15.54 1.17 8.35
N GLU A 60 15.17 2.26 9.02
CA GLU A 60 16.14 3.10 9.73
C GLU A 60 16.32 2.64 11.18
N ASN A 61 17.58 2.42 11.57
CA ASN A 61 17.93 1.93 12.91
C ASN A 61 17.87 3.01 14.00
N GLN A 62 17.91 4.30 13.65
CA GLN A 62 18.05 5.39 14.62
C GLN A 62 16.72 5.93 15.14
N ASP A 63 15.67 5.94 14.31
CA ASP A 63 14.34 6.43 14.68
C ASP A 63 13.26 5.34 14.68
N ALA A 64 13.66 4.07 14.44
CA ALA A 64 12.74 2.94 14.21
C ALA A 64 11.67 3.22 13.13
N ALA A 65 11.92 4.22 12.29
CA ALA A 65 11.03 4.65 11.24
C ALA A 65 11.22 3.77 10.00
N ILE A 66 10.12 3.22 9.51
CA ILE A 66 10.08 2.53 8.23
C ILE A 66 9.68 3.57 7.18
N TRP A 67 10.52 3.76 6.17
CA TRP A 67 10.18 4.60 5.04
C TRP A 67 9.70 3.74 3.88
N VAL A 68 8.56 4.11 3.32
CA VAL A 68 7.98 3.44 2.17
C VAL A 68 8.09 4.37 0.97
N HIS A 69 8.61 3.83 -0.14
CA HIS A 69 8.78 4.55 -1.38
C HIS A 69 7.82 3.99 -2.43
N PHE A 70 7.05 4.89 -3.02
CA PHE A 70 6.05 4.59 -4.04
C PHE A 70 6.39 5.26 -5.35
N GLU A 71 5.90 4.66 -6.43
CA GLU A 71 5.90 5.25 -7.76
C GLU A 71 4.46 5.27 -8.30
N THR A 72 4.00 6.44 -8.76
CA THR A 72 2.68 6.59 -9.38
C THR A 72 2.70 6.10 -10.83
N ILE A 73 1.52 5.96 -11.44
CA ILE A 73 1.41 5.68 -12.89
C ILE A 73 2.03 6.76 -13.78
N THR A 74 2.23 7.98 -13.26
CA THR A 74 2.91 9.11 -13.94
C THR A 74 4.43 9.08 -13.74
N ALA A 75 4.97 8.03 -13.13
CA ALA A 75 6.38 7.88 -12.74
C ALA A 75 6.87 8.91 -11.70
N GLU A 76 5.94 9.51 -10.96
CA GLU A 76 6.29 10.38 -9.83
C GLU A 76 6.61 9.53 -8.61
N ARG A 77 7.69 9.90 -7.90
CA ARG A 77 8.13 9.18 -6.71
C ARG A 77 7.64 9.86 -5.46
N LEU A 78 6.95 9.09 -4.62
CA LEU A 78 6.45 9.51 -3.32
C LEU A 78 7.24 8.75 -2.25
N THR A 79 7.57 9.42 -1.15
CA THR A 79 8.26 8.81 -0.02
C THR A 79 7.64 9.32 1.25
N MET A 80 7.28 8.41 2.15
CA MET A 80 6.69 8.77 3.43
C MET A 80 6.97 7.72 4.50
N PRO A 81 6.89 8.11 5.79
CA PRO A 81 7.02 7.17 6.89
C PRO A 81 5.79 6.26 6.96
N LEU A 82 5.99 5.01 7.39
CA LEU A 82 4.91 4.05 7.62
C LEU A 82 3.90 4.57 8.64
N ASP A 83 4.35 5.36 9.61
CA ASP A 83 3.51 5.97 10.65
C ASP A 83 2.53 7.02 10.10
N PHE A 84 2.63 7.42 8.83
CA PHE A 84 1.66 8.29 8.16
C PHE A 84 0.62 7.51 7.37
N ILE A 85 0.83 6.20 7.23
CA ILE A 85 -0.05 5.32 6.47
C ILE A 85 -1.00 4.65 7.45
N SER A 86 -2.30 4.77 7.19
CA SER A 86 -3.31 4.00 7.90
C SER A 86 -3.36 2.57 7.38
N ARG A 87 -3.50 2.41 6.06
CA ARG A 87 -3.67 1.10 5.40
C ARG A 87 -3.05 1.10 4.01
N ILE A 88 -2.63 -0.08 3.58
CA ILE A 88 -2.18 -0.38 2.21
C ILE A 88 -3.12 -1.46 1.67
N GLU A 89 -3.82 -1.15 0.59
CA GLU A 89 -4.85 -2.01 0.01
C GLU A 89 -4.42 -2.41 -1.40
N LEU A 90 -4.55 -3.69 -1.74
CA LEU A 90 -4.27 -4.16 -3.10
C LEU A 90 -5.32 -3.60 -4.06
N CYS A 91 -4.89 -2.95 -5.13
CA CYS A 91 -5.80 -2.47 -6.15
C CYS A 91 -6.29 -3.66 -6.99
N ASN A 92 -7.56 -4.06 -6.82
CA ASN A 92 -8.17 -5.14 -7.59
C ASN A 92 -8.33 -4.71 -9.06
N GLN A 93 -7.39 -5.14 -9.91
CA GLN A 93 -7.44 -4.86 -11.35
C GLN A 93 -8.68 -5.44 -12.05
N GLU A 94 -9.32 -6.48 -11.50
CA GLU A 94 -10.57 -7.04 -12.05
C GLU A 94 -11.76 -6.06 -11.93
N GLU A 95 -11.82 -5.20 -10.90
CA GLU A 95 -12.87 -4.17 -10.79
C GLU A 95 -12.60 -2.98 -11.74
N LEU A 96 -11.34 -2.61 -11.96
CA LEU A 96 -10.96 -1.59 -12.94
C LEU A 96 -11.29 -2.02 -14.38
N LEU A 97 -11.07 -3.29 -14.74
CA LEU A 97 -11.42 -3.81 -16.05
C LEU A 97 -12.94 -3.98 -16.25
N ASN A 98 -13.69 -4.28 -15.17
CA ASN A 98 -15.16 -4.37 -15.23
C ASN A 98 -15.82 -2.99 -15.33
N THR A 99 -15.32 -1.98 -14.63
CA THR A 99 -15.80 -0.59 -14.76
C THR A 99 -15.44 0.03 -16.11
N ALA A 100 -14.25 -0.24 -16.65
CA ALA A 100 -13.86 0.18 -17.99
C ALA A 100 -14.67 -0.51 -19.11
N LYS A 101 -15.17 -1.72 -18.88
CA LYS A 101 -16.12 -2.39 -19.80
C LYS A 101 -17.54 -1.85 -19.69
N LEU A 102 -17.98 -1.43 -18.51
CA LEU A 102 -19.33 -0.88 -18.32
C LEU A 102 -19.51 0.48 -19.01
N GLY A 103 -18.46 1.31 -19.05
CA GLY A 103 -18.46 2.60 -19.76
C GLY A 103 -18.45 2.51 -21.30
N ARG A 104 -18.43 1.31 -21.88
CA ARG A 104 -18.50 1.08 -23.34
C ARG A 104 -19.87 0.59 -23.84
N TYR A 105 -20.86 0.44 -22.96
CA TYR A 105 -22.19 -0.07 -23.30
C TYR A 105 -23.34 0.90 -22.99
N GLU A 106 -23.17 2.20 -23.25
CA GLU A 106 -24.28 3.13 -23.47
C GLU A 106 -23.77 4.14 -24.53
N PHE A 107 -24.29 4.34 -25.73
CA PHE A 107 -25.64 4.19 -26.31
C PHE A 107 -25.49 3.89 -27.82
N VAL A 108 -26.30 2.97 -28.36
CA VAL A 108 -26.68 2.91 -29.80
C VAL A 108 -28.16 3.23 -29.88
#